data_AF-A0A0F3ILB8-F1
#
_entry.id   AF-A0A0F3ILB8-F1
#
_cell.length_a   1.000
_cell.length_b   1.000
_cell.length_c   1.000
_cell.angle_alpha   90.00
_cell.angle_beta   90.00
_cell.angle_gamma   90.00
#
_symmetry.space_group_name_H-M   'P 1'
#
loop_
_entity.id
_entity.type
_entity.pdbx_description
1 polymer ?
#
loop_
_entity_poly.entity_id
_entity_poly.type
_entity_poly.pdbx_seq_one_letter_code
_entity_poly.pdbx_strand_id
1 'polypeptide(L)'
;MARPGFIRCLAAVIYDLFLVVALWFVATALILPFNAGQAFNSRQLFYPVYLLIVSFLFHGWFWTHGGQTLGQKAWKIKVLTFDYKPINWLQALLRFSAAIVSWSVFGLGFLWMLVDKDKQTWHDYLSKTKLFVTE
;
A
#
# COMPACT_ATOMS: atom_id res chain seq x y z
N MET A 1 -1.16 -10.93 19.54
CA MET A 1 -0.89 -11.13 18.10
C MET A 1 0.60 -10.99 17.84
N ALA A 2 1.23 -11.96 17.16
CA ALA A 2 2.66 -11.92 16.82
C ALA A 2 2.94 -10.91 15.70
N ARG A 3 4.18 -10.41 15.59
CA ARG A 3 4.58 -9.52 14.48
C ARG A 3 5.06 -10.33 13.27
N PRO A 4 4.69 -9.95 12.04
CA PRO A 4 5.17 -10.65 10.85
C PRO A 4 6.69 -10.47 10.69
N GLY A 5 7.34 -11.49 10.17
CA GLY A 5 8.74 -11.41 9.76
C GLY A 5 8.89 -10.59 8.47
N PHE A 6 10.11 -10.10 8.23
CA PHE A 6 10.44 -9.31 7.04
C PHE A 6 10.04 -10.00 5.73
N ILE A 7 10.39 -11.28 5.56
CA ILE A 7 10.08 -12.06 4.34
C ILE A 7 8.57 -12.11 4.10
N ARG A 8 7.77 -12.24 5.16
CA ARG A 8 6.32 -12.30 5.07
C ARG A 8 5.74 -10.95 4.60
N CYS A 9 6.25 -9.86 5.14
CA CYS A 9 5.89 -8.52 4.69
C CYS A 9 6.32 -8.27 3.24
N LEU A 10 7.53 -8.68 2.86
CA LEU A 10 8.05 -8.51 1.51
C LEU A 10 7.22 -9.31 0.50
N ALA A 11 6.86 -10.54 0.82
CA ALA A 11 6.03 -11.37 -0.04
C ALA A 11 4.61 -10.81 -0.18
N ALA A 12 4.03 -10.24 0.88
CA ALA A 12 2.75 -9.54 0.80
C ALA A 12 2.81 -8.31 -0.11
N VAL A 13 3.89 -7.52 -0.02
CA VAL A 13 4.14 -6.36 -0.89
C VAL A 13 4.30 -6.77 -2.35
N ILE A 14 5.07 -7.82 -2.62
CA ILE A 14 5.25 -8.35 -3.99
C ILE A 14 3.90 -8.81 -4.55
N TYR A 15 3.09 -9.48 -3.74
CA TYR A 15 1.76 -9.91 -4.13
C TYR A 15 0.87 -8.72 -4.50
N ASP A 16 0.83 -7.71 -3.64
CA ASP A 16 0.06 -6.48 -3.88
C ASP A 16 0.60 -5.69 -5.08
N LEU A 17 1.89 -5.74 -5.37
CA LEU A 17 2.48 -5.09 -6.56
C LEU A 17 1.88 -5.65 -7.85
N PHE A 18 1.75 -6.98 -7.97
CA PHE A 18 1.11 -7.59 -9.14
C PHE A 18 -0.35 -7.16 -9.29
N LEU A 19 -1.08 -7.05 -8.18
CA LEU A 19 -2.47 -6.60 -8.18
C LEU A 19 -2.58 -5.13 -8.61
N VAL A 20 -1.70 -4.25 -8.12
CA VAL A 20 -1.68 -2.83 -8.51
C VAL A 20 -1.30 -2.65 -9.96
N VAL A 21 -0.33 -3.41 -10.47
CA VAL A 21 0.03 -3.39 -11.89
C VAL A 21 -1.16 -3.82 -12.76
N ALA A 22 -1.83 -4.91 -12.42
CA ALA A 22 -3.05 -5.34 -13.11
C ALA A 22 -4.15 -4.28 -13.04
N LEU A 23 -4.34 -3.65 -11.87
CA LEU A 23 -5.28 -2.56 -11.67
C LEU A 23 -4.95 -1.35 -12.56
N TRP A 24 -3.67 -0.99 -12.71
CA TRP A 24 -3.25 0.09 -13.59
C TRP A 24 -3.58 -0.20 -15.06
N PHE A 25 -3.38 -1.43 -15.53
CA PHE A 25 -3.79 -1.80 -16.89
C PHE A 25 -5.28 -1.60 -17.11
N VAL A 26 -6.13 -2.06 -16.17
CA VAL A 26 -7.58 -1.88 -16.24
C VAL A 26 -7.95 -0.39 -16.18
N ALA A 27 -7.38 0.35 -15.23
CA ALA A 27 -7.63 1.78 -15.07
C ALA A 27 -7.27 2.57 -16.34
N THR A 28 -6.12 2.28 -16.95
CA THR A 28 -5.70 2.90 -18.20
C THR A 28 -6.61 2.53 -19.37
N ALA A 29 -7.03 1.26 -19.47
CA ALA A 29 -7.97 0.82 -20.51
C ALA A 29 -9.32 1.55 -20.42
N LEU A 30 -9.80 1.87 -19.21
CA LEU A 30 -11.04 2.61 -19.01
C LEU A 30 -10.97 4.07 -19.48
N ILE A 31 -9.81 4.71 -19.31
CA ILE A 31 -9.64 6.13 -19.69
C ILE A 31 -9.14 6.32 -21.12
N LEU A 32 -8.60 5.29 -21.76
CA LEU A 32 -8.03 5.33 -23.11
C LEU A 32 -8.99 5.88 -24.20
N PRO A 33 -10.29 5.55 -24.22
CA PRO A 33 -11.24 6.11 -25.19
C PRO A 33 -11.35 7.63 -25.11
N PHE A 34 -11.18 8.21 -23.91
CA PHE A 34 -11.24 9.66 -23.70
C PHE A 34 -9.98 10.39 -24.22
N ASN A 35 -8.92 9.65 -24.54
CA ASN A 35 -7.70 10.18 -25.15
C ASN A 35 -7.60 9.79 -26.64
N ALA A 36 -8.74 9.55 -27.30
CA ALA A 36 -8.81 9.12 -28.70
C ALA A 36 -7.97 7.87 -29.02
N GLY A 37 -7.78 6.98 -28.04
CA GLY A 37 -6.96 5.76 -28.21
C GLY A 37 -5.45 6.00 -28.17
N GLN A 38 -4.99 7.23 -27.96
CA GLN A 38 -3.56 7.56 -27.88
C GLN A 38 -2.98 7.15 -26.53
N ALA A 39 -1.71 6.71 -26.53
CA ALA A 39 -0.99 6.41 -25.31
C ALA A 39 -0.82 7.67 -24.45
N PHE A 40 -1.12 7.56 -23.14
CA PHE A 40 -0.89 8.65 -22.19
C PHE A 40 0.61 8.87 -22.00
N ASN A 41 1.03 10.13 -22.06
CA ASN A 41 2.43 10.51 -21.92
C ASN A 41 2.68 11.06 -20.50
N SER A 42 3.89 10.89 -19.96
CA SER A 42 4.26 11.35 -18.61
C SER A 42 4.17 12.87 -18.45
N ARG A 43 4.16 13.62 -19.56
CA ARG A 43 3.93 15.08 -19.59
C ARG A 43 2.50 15.49 -19.20
N GLN A 44 1.53 14.58 -19.32
CA GLN A 44 0.15 14.84 -18.89
C GLN A 44 0.04 14.54 -17.39
N LEU A 45 0.20 15.57 -16.55
CA LEU A 45 0.20 15.43 -15.08
C LEU A 45 -1.06 14.73 -14.52
N PHE A 46 -2.18 14.81 -15.24
CA PHE A 46 -3.42 14.12 -14.88
C PHE A 46 -3.28 12.60 -14.79
N TYR A 47 -2.53 11.95 -15.69
CA TYR A 47 -2.42 10.49 -15.76
C TYR A 47 -1.74 9.85 -14.53
N PRO A 48 -0.54 10.29 -14.08
CA PRO A 48 0.07 9.76 -12.86
C PRO A 48 -0.75 10.08 -11.61
N VAL A 49 -1.39 11.25 -11.54
CA VAL A 49 -2.30 11.61 -10.43
C VAL A 49 -3.50 10.67 -10.40
N TYR A 50 -4.10 10.37 -11.55
CA TYR A 50 -5.19 9.41 -11.68
C TYR A 50 -4.79 8.02 -11.17
N LEU A 51 -3.65 7.48 -11.62
CA LEU A 51 -3.16 6.17 -11.17
C LEU A 51 -2.86 6.15 -9.67
N LEU A 52 -2.31 7.24 -9.12
CA LEU A 52 -2.09 7.40 -7.69
C LEU A 52 -3.40 7.36 -6.91
N ILE A 53 -4.43 8.09 -7.37
CA ILE A 53 -5.76 8.09 -6.74
C ILE A 53 -6.38 6.69 -6.79
N VAL A 54 -6.34 6.01 -7.94
CA VAL A 54 -6.86 4.64 -8.08
C VAL A 54 -6.14 3.68 -7.13
N SER A 55 -4.82 3.78 -7.03
CA SER A 55 -4.02 2.96 -6.11
C SER A 55 -4.36 3.24 -4.65
N PHE A 56 -4.49 4.51 -4.27
CA PHE A 56 -4.89 4.91 -2.93
C PHE A 56 -6.27 4.38 -2.57
N LEU A 57 -7.26 4.53 -3.47
CA LEU A 57 -8.61 4.03 -3.24
C LEU A 57 -8.64 2.51 -3.07
N PHE A 58 -7.89 1.79 -3.90
CA PHE A 58 -7.74 0.35 -3.79
C PHE A 58 -7.19 -0.05 -2.41
N HIS A 59 -5.98 0.40 -2.06
CA HIS A 59 -5.36 0.04 -0.79
C HIS A 59 -6.12 0.57 0.43
N GLY A 60 -6.57 1.81 0.37
CA GLY A 60 -7.31 2.48 1.43
C GLY A 60 -8.65 1.81 1.73
N TRP A 61 -9.37 1.34 0.70
CA TRP A 61 -10.60 0.56 0.90
C TRP A 61 -10.33 -0.73 1.66
N PHE A 62 -9.33 -1.51 1.22
CA PHE A 62 -8.96 -2.77 1.86
C PHE A 62 -8.51 -2.59 3.31
N TRP A 63 -7.73 -1.55 3.61
CA TRP A 63 -7.30 -1.27 4.98
C TRP A 63 -8.43 -0.78 5.89
N THR A 64 -9.37 0.02 5.37
CA THR A 64 -10.46 0.57 6.19
C THR A 64 -11.59 -0.43 6.45
N HIS A 65 -11.87 -1.33 5.50
CA HIS A 65 -12.99 -2.28 5.62
C HIS A 65 -12.56 -3.65 6.15
N GLY A 66 -11.32 -4.09 5.87
CA GLY A 66 -10.80 -5.40 6.29
C GLY A 66 -9.58 -5.34 7.19
N GLY A 67 -8.89 -4.19 7.25
CA GLY A 67 -7.55 -4.11 7.86
C GLY A 67 -6.49 -4.90 7.09
N GLN A 68 -6.79 -5.40 5.89
CA GLN A 68 -5.95 -6.32 5.12
C GLN A 68 -6.14 -6.07 3.63
N THR A 69 -5.06 -5.87 2.89
CA THR A 69 -5.05 -6.05 1.44
C THR A 69 -5.09 -7.54 1.09
N LEU A 70 -5.31 -7.84 -0.18
CA LEU A 70 -5.28 -9.21 -0.70
C LEU A 70 -3.93 -9.89 -0.44
N GLY A 71 -2.81 -9.22 -0.72
CA GLY A 71 -1.48 -9.73 -0.40
C GLY A 71 -1.29 -9.96 1.09
N GLN A 72 -1.70 -9.00 1.93
CA GLN A 72 -1.64 -9.16 3.39
C GLN A 72 -2.49 -10.34 3.86
N LYS A 73 -3.69 -10.52 3.32
CA LYS A 73 -4.59 -11.63 3.64
C LYS A 73 -3.97 -12.98 3.27
N ALA A 74 -3.35 -13.10 2.09
CA ALA A 74 -2.65 -14.31 1.66
C ALA A 74 -1.54 -14.73 2.65
N TRP A 75 -0.89 -13.77 3.28
CA TRP A 75 0.17 -13.98 4.26
C TRP A 75 -0.29 -13.86 5.71
N LYS A 76 -1.59 -13.86 5.99
CA LYS A 76 -2.17 -13.72 7.34
C LYS A 76 -1.64 -12.49 8.10
N ILE A 77 -1.48 -11.36 7.41
CA ILE A 77 -1.05 -10.09 7.98
C ILE A 77 -2.26 -9.18 8.11
N LYS A 78 -2.46 -8.55 9.26
CA LYS A 78 -3.48 -7.53 9.51
C LYS A 78 -2.85 -6.25 10.01
N VAL A 79 -3.31 -5.14 9.47
CA VAL A 79 -2.95 -3.80 9.91
C VAL A 79 -4.01 -3.33 10.90
N LEU A 80 -3.58 -2.91 12.08
CA LEU A 80 -4.43 -2.31 13.11
C LEU A 80 -3.74 -1.06 13.67
N THR A 81 -4.48 -0.20 14.35
CA THR A 81 -3.87 0.90 15.12
C THR A 81 -3.07 0.35 16.32
N PHE A 82 -2.28 1.21 16.97
CA PHE A 82 -1.57 0.82 18.21
C PHE A 82 -2.52 0.36 19.33
N ASP A 83 -3.76 0.85 19.33
CA ASP A 83 -4.83 0.46 20.26
C ASP A 83 -5.63 -0.75 19.76
N TYR A 84 -5.11 -1.50 18.77
CA TYR A 84 -5.75 -2.67 18.16
C TYR A 84 -7.12 -2.41 17.50
N LYS A 85 -7.36 -1.18 17.05
CA LYS A 85 -8.61 -0.81 16.35
C LYS A 85 -8.46 -0.87 14.83
N PRO A 86 -9.58 -0.97 14.08
CA PRO A 86 -9.58 -0.79 12.64
C PRO A 86 -9.02 0.57 12.23
N ILE A 87 -8.46 0.62 11.02
CA ILE A 87 -7.81 1.81 10.47
C ILE A 87 -8.87 2.71 9.83
N ASN A 88 -8.77 4.01 10.03
CA ASN A 88 -9.64 4.98 9.36
C ASN A 88 -9.00 5.54 8.07
N TRP A 89 -9.77 6.25 7.26
CA TRP A 89 -9.29 6.81 5.98
C TRP A 89 -8.10 7.76 6.13
N LEU A 90 -8.03 8.54 7.21
CA LEU A 90 -6.91 9.44 7.46
C LEU A 90 -5.61 8.66 7.71
N GLN A 91 -5.67 7.61 8.52
CA GLN A 91 -4.53 6.74 8.77
C GLN A 91 -4.11 5.97 7.51
N ALA A 92 -5.07 5.52 6.70
CA ALA A 92 -4.80 4.91 5.41
C ALA A 92 -4.07 5.88 4.46
N LEU A 93 -4.49 7.14 4.41
CA LEU A 93 -3.83 8.19 3.62
C LEU A 93 -2.40 8.44 4.10
N LEU A 94 -2.19 8.62 5.41
CA LEU A 94 -0.85 8.79 5.98
C LEU A 94 0.04 7.59 5.68
N ARG A 95 -0.49 6.37 5.81
CA ARG A 95 0.22 5.13 5.50
C ARG A 95 0.62 5.06 4.03
N PHE A 96 -0.29 5.40 3.12
CA PHE A 96 -0.05 5.39 1.67
C PHE A 96 0.99 6.44 1.26
N SER A 97 0.85 7.68 1.73
CA SER A 97 1.81 8.75 1.46
C SER A 97 3.20 8.42 2.00
N ALA A 98 3.29 7.90 3.23
CA ALA A 98 4.56 7.47 3.80
C ALA A 98 5.17 6.27 3.06
N ALA A 99 4.35 5.36 2.53
CA ALA A 99 4.82 4.26 1.70
C ALA A 99 5.43 4.79 0.39
N ILE A 100 4.79 5.75 -0.28
CA ILE A 100 5.35 6.40 -1.49
C ILE A 100 6.72 7.01 -1.17
N VAL A 101 6.82 7.81 -0.11
CA VAL A 101 8.09 8.42 0.31
C VAL A 101 9.16 7.37 0.58
N SER A 102 8.80 6.29 1.29
CA SER A 102 9.69 5.17 1.58
C SER A 102 10.21 4.49 0.30
N TRP A 103 9.38 4.31 -0.71
CA TRP A 103 9.79 3.72 -2.00
C TRP A 103 10.66 4.67 -2.82
N SER A 104 10.38 5.97 -2.78
CA SER A 104 11.21 6.99 -3.45
C SER A 104 12.65 7.02 -2.93
N VAL A 105 12.88 6.64 -1.68
CA VAL A 105 14.22 6.49 -1.09
C VAL A 105 14.71 5.04 -1.15
N PHE A 106 14.51 4.35 -2.28
CA PHE A 106 14.94 2.95 -2.52
C PHE A 106 14.40 1.94 -1.51
N GLY A 107 13.21 2.18 -0.96
CA GLY A 107 12.62 1.28 0.02
C GLY A 107 13.29 1.32 1.40
N LEU A 108 14.15 2.32 1.68
CA LEU A 108 14.86 2.42 2.97
C LEU A 108 13.91 2.43 4.18
N GLY A 109 12.73 3.06 4.07
CA GLY A 109 11.73 3.04 5.13
C GLY A 109 11.06 1.67 5.36
N PHE A 110 11.14 0.76 4.39
CA PHE A 110 10.74 -0.65 4.52
C PHE A 110 11.91 -1.50 5.04
N LEU A 111 13.13 -1.25 4.56
CA LEU A 111 14.35 -1.89 5.05
C LEU A 111 14.65 -1.53 6.52
N TRP A 112 14.14 -0.40 7.00
CA TRP A 112 14.19 -0.02 8.42
C TRP A 112 13.62 -1.10 9.35
N MET A 113 12.69 -1.93 8.86
CA MET A 113 12.16 -3.08 9.58
C MET A 113 13.24 -4.10 10.01
N LEU A 114 14.37 -4.17 9.30
CA LEU A 114 15.49 -5.07 9.62
C LEU A 114 16.38 -4.53 10.75
N VAL A 115 16.41 -3.21 10.93
CA VAL A 115 17.25 -2.52 11.93
C VAL A 115 16.44 -2.25 13.19
N ASP A 116 15.16 -1.94 13.04
CA ASP A 116 14.27 -1.60 14.14
C ASP A 116 13.93 -2.83 14.98
N LYS A 117 14.21 -2.75 16.29
CA LYS A 117 13.90 -3.83 17.25
C LYS A 117 12.40 -4.11 17.31
N ASP A 118 11.58 -3.12 16.99
CA ASP A 118 10.13 -3.25 16.93
C ASP A 118 9.61 -3.70 15.55
N LYS A 119 10.48 -3.94 14.56
CA LYS A 119 10.10 -4.29 13.18
C LYS A 119 9.07 -3.31 12.60
N GLN A 120 9.14 -2.03 12.97
CA GLN A 120 8.27 -0.99 12.42
C GLN A 120 8.89 -0.40 11.16
N THR A 121 8.04 -0.07 10.20
CA THR A 121 8.41 0.70 9.01
C THR A 121 8.09 2.19 9.23
N TRP A 122 8.65 3.08 8.40
CA TRP A 122 8.33 4.51 8.50
C TRP A 122 6.84 4.82 8.32
N HIS A 123 6.18 4.05 7.45
CA HIS A 123 4.74 4.19 7.22
C HIS A 123 3.89 3.65 8.36
N ASP A 124 4.36 2.67 9.14
CA ASP A 124 3.72 2.22 10.38
C ASP A 124 3.80 3.32 11.46
N TYR A 125 4.97 3.93 11.63
CA TYR A 125 5.19 5.00 12.62
C TYR A 125 4.32 6.24 12.35
N LEU A 126 4.35 6.73 11.10
CA LEU A 126 3.62 7.95 10.70
C LEU A 126 2.10 7.77 10.73
N SER A 127 1.59 6.58 10.43
CA SER A 127 0.15 6.30 10.45
C SER A 127 -0.37 5.88 11.83
N LYS A 128 0.51 5.70 12.82
CA LYS A 128 0.20 5.10 14.14
C LYS A 128 -0.49 3.73 14.00
N THR A 129 -0.01 2.92 13.04
CA THR A 129 -0.51 1.57 12.77
C THR A 129 0.59 0.53 12.86
N LYS A 130 0.22 -0.72 13.14
CA LYS A 130 1.14 -1.87 13.25
C LYS A 130 0.60 -3.06 12.48
N LEU A 131 1.55 -3.87 11.99
CA LEU A 131 1.27 -5.15 11.37
C LEU A 131 1.25 -6.27 12.42
N PHE A 132 0.25 -7.13 12.31
CA PHE A 132 0.00 -8.26 13.19
C PHE A 132 -0.24 -9.52 12.36
N VAL A 133 0.23 -10.65 12.85
CA VAL A 133 -0.13 -11.96 12.29
C VAL A 133 -1.48 -12.38 12.84
N THR A 134 -2.41 -12.72 11.95
CA THR A 134 -3.69 -13.36 12.29
C THR A 134 -3.51 -14.87 12.33
N GLU A 135 -4.16 -15.54 13.28
CA GLU A 135 -4.16 -17.01 13.39
C GLU A 135 -4.94 -17.67 12.23
#